data_AF-A0A820LYU9-F1
#
_entry.id   AF-A0A820LYU9-F1
#
_cell.length_a   1.000
_cell.length_b   1.000
_cell.length_c   1.000
_cell.angle_alpha   90.00
_cell.angle_beta   90.00
_cell.angle_gamma   90.00
#
_symmetry.space_group_name_H-M   'P 1'
#
loop_
_entity.id
_entity.type
_entity.pdbx_description
1 polymer ?
#
loop_
_entity_poly.entity_id
_entity_poly.type
_entity_poly.pdbx_seq_one_letter_code
_entity_poly.pdbx_strand_id
1 'polypeptide(L)'
;NLNTDQEENLKSFWISLFDKITSENKVSLENFYDSTYGKELFYAFANDNPDVTLLRWLRARKWNINQALELSMDTLKWRLQWDVKQLVADGESALCYEEILTGKMSYSGYDRVGRPIIYISVKDH
;
A
#
# COMPACT_ATOMS: atom_id res chain seq x y z
N ASN A 1 17.68 3.31 10.35
CA ASN A 1 17.31 4.25 11.42
C ASN A 1 16.92 5.57 10.78
N LEU A 2 15.77 6.12 11.20
CA LEU A 2 15.33 7.44 10.79
C LEU A 2 16.14 8.49 11.54
N ASN A 3 16.26 9.69 10.99
CA ASN A 3 16.73 10.86 11.75
C ASN A 3 15.54 11.55 12.45
N THR A 4 15.83 12.51 13.33
CA THR A 4 14.81 13.22 14.11
C THR A 4 13.74 13.87 13.22
N ASP A 5 14.15 14.55 12.15
CA ASP A 5 13.23 15.22 11.22
C ASP A 5 12.32 14.20 10.50
N GLN A 6 12.85 13.04 10.15
CA GLN A 6 12.10 11.97 9.51
C GLN A 6 11.09 11.32 10.46
N GLU A 7 11.44 11.18 11.74
CA GLU A 7 10.52 10.71 12.77
C GLU A 7 9.39 11.73 13.01
N GLU A 8 9.71 13.02 13.02
CA GLU A 8 8.72 14.09 13.14
C GLU A 8 7.78 14.09 11.93
N ASN A 9 8.33 14.03 10.72
CA ASN A 9 7.53 13.94 9.50
C ASN A 9 6.61 12.71 9.48
N LEU A 10 7.07 11.55 9.97
CA LEU A 10 6.23 10.35 10.08
C LEU A 10 5.06 10.57 11.05
N LYS A 11 5.31 11.17 12.22
CA LYS A 11 4.26 11.49 13.21
C LYS A 11 3.25 12.50 12.64
N SER A 12 3.73 13.58 12.02
CA SER A 12 2.86 14.57 11.39
C SER A 12 2.04 13.97 10.24
N PHE A 13 2.63 13.06 9.46
CA PHE A 13 1.92 12.37 8.39
C PHE A 13 0.84 11.44 8.91
N TRP A 14 1.10 10.68 9.98
CA TRP A 14 0.09 9.87 10.66
C TRP A 14 -1.14 10.72 11.04
N ILE A 15 -0.92 11.79 11.81
CA ILE A 15 -1.99 12.68 12.27
C ILE A 15 -2.77 13.24 11.07
N SER A 16 -2.06 13.78 10.09
CA SER A 16 -2.71 14.38 8.91
C SER A 16 -3.52 13.37 8.11
N LEU A 17 -3.07 12.11 8.02
CA LEU A 17 -3.79 11.05 7.30
C LEU A 17 -5.07 10.64 8.03
N PHE A 18 -5.00 10.47 9.36
CA PHE A 18 -6.18 10.21 10.19
C PHE A 18 -7.21 11.34 10.09
N ASP A 19 -6.75 12.58 10.18
CA ASP A 19 -7.61 13.77 10.04
C ASP A 19 -8.24 13.85 8.65
N LYS A 20 -7.47 13.54 7.60
CA LYS A 20 -7.97 13.52 6.22
C LYS A 20 -9.07 12.47 6.01
N ILE A 21 -8.86 11.26 6.52
CA ILE A 21 -9.84 10.16 6.39
C ILE A 21 -11.11 10.43 7.22
N THR A 22 -10.98 10.97 8.42
CA THR A 22 -12.12 11.28 9.30
C THR A 22 -12.92 12.47 8.82
N SER A 23 -12.26 13.54 8.35
CA SER A 23 -12.92 14.74 7.82
C SER A 23 -13.74 14.46 6.56
N GLU A 24 -13.25 13.61 5.66
CA GLU A 24 -13.99 13.24 4.44
C GLU A 24 -15.26 12.42 4.74
N ASN A 25 -15.30 11.68 5.85
CA ASN A 25 -16.41 10.78 6.18
C ASN A 25 -17.35 11.28 7.31
N LYS A 26 -17.03 12.42 7.96
CA LYS A 26 -17.74 12.93 9.16
C LYS A 26 -17.80 11.91 10.31
N VAL A 27 -16.79 11.07 10.45
CA VAL A 27 -16.72 10.02 11.46
C VAL A 27 -15.77 10.46 12.58
N SER A 28 -16.12 10.19 13.84
CA SER A 28 -15.23 10.42 14.98
C SER A 28 -14.01 9.50 14.91
N LEU A 29 -12.88 9.90 15.52
CA LEU A 29 -11.66 9.08 15.58
C LEU A 29 -11.91 7.68 16.17
N GLU A 30 -12.84 7.57 17.13
CA GLU A 30 -13.24 6.31 17.75
C GLU A 30 -13.84 5.31 16.75
N ASN A 31 -14.47 5.83 15.69
CA ASN A 31 -15.12 5.06 14.64
C ASN A 31 -14.30 5.08 13.34
N PHE A 32 -13.00 5.38 13.40
CA PHE A 32 -12.13 5.45 12.22
C PHE A 32 -12.25 4.21 11.31
N TYR A 33 -12.27 3.03 11.93
CA TYR A 33 -12.41 1.75 11.24
C TYR A 33 -13.80 1.48 10.69
N ASP A 34 -14.80 2.31 10.97
CA ASP A 34 -16.12 2.21 10.34
C ASP A 34 -16.13 2.90 8.97
N SER A 35 -15.23 3.85 8.76
CA SER A 35 -15.09 4.54 7.47
C SER A 35 -14.54 3.61 6.39
N THR A 36 -14.99 3.81 5.15
CA THR A 36 -14.54 3.03 3.99
C THR A 36 -13.01 3.09 3.85
N TYR A 37 -12.43 4.29 3.84
CA TYR A 37 -10.98 4.45 3.70
C TYR A 37 -10.20 3.99 4.94
N GLY A 38 -10.77 4.06 6.15
CA GLY A 38 -10.15 3.53 7.35
C GLY A 38 -10.02 2.01 7.32
N LYS A 39 -11.06 1.29 6.85
CA LYS A 39 -10.99 -0.16 6.60
C LYS A 39 -9.94 -0.50 5.55
N GLU A 40 -9.90 0.26 4.46
CA GLU A 40 -8.93 0.02 3.39
C GLU A 40 -7.49 0.29 3.80
N LEU A 41 -7.27 1.33 4.60
CA LEU A 41 -5.96 1.60 5.16
C LEU A 41 -5.51 0.45 6.07
N PHE A 42 -6.42 -0.09 6.89
CA PHE A 42 -6.15 -1.28 7.69
C PHE A 42 -5.77 -2.49 6.82
N TYR A 43 -6.50 -2.76 5.74
CA TYR A 43 -6.15 -3.83 4.81
C TYR A 43 -4.83 -3.58 4.06
N ALA A 44 -4.48 -2.32 3.78
CA ALA A 44 -3.18 -1.98 3.20
C ALA A 44 -2.03 -2.27 4.17
N PHE A 45 -2.27 -2.17 5.48
CA PHE A 45 -1.30 -2.50 6.53
C PHE A 45 -1.25 -4.00 6.87
N ALA A 46 -2.26 -4.79 6.51
CA ALA A 46 -2.42 -6.15 7.03
C ALA A 46 -1.20 -7.09 6.85
N ASN A 47 -0.34 -6.82 5.87
CA ASN A 47 0.81 -7.67 5.53
C ASN A 47 2.17 -7.05 5.90
N ASP A 48 2.22 -5.90 6.56
CA ASP A 48 3.47 -5.23 6.90
C ASP A 48 3.34 -4.34 8.16
N ASN A 49 4.45 -3.83 8.67
CA ASN A 49 4.42 -2.78 9.67
C ASN A 49 3.77 -1.50 9.08
N PRO A 50 2.75 -0.92 9.74
CA PRO A 50 2.09 0.30 9.26
C PRO A 50 3.04 1.47 8.98
N ASP A 51 4.05 1.68 9.83
CA ASP A 51 5.05 2.75 9.64
C ASP A 51 5.86 2.54 8.36
N VAL A 52 6.20 1.29 8.04
CA VAL A 52 6.95 0.97 6.81
C VAL A 52 6.12 1.35 5.59
N THR A 53 4.81 1.10 5.61
CA THR A 53 3.90 1.49 4.52
C THR A 53 3.80 3.01 4.38
N LEU A 54 3.65 3.74 5.48
CA LEU A 54 3.62 5.20 5.44
C LEU A 54 4.94 5.81 4.96
N LEU A 55 6.06 5.24 5.39
CA LEU A 55 7.39 5.64 4.95
C LEU A 55 7.59 5.43 3.44
N ARG A 56 6.90 4.47 2.81
CA ARG A 56 6.94 4.32 1.33
C ARG A 56 6.35 5.55 0.64
N TRP A 57 5.19 6.04 1.10
CA TRP A 57 4.57 7.25 0.54
C TRP A 57 5.41 8.50 0.81
N LEU A 58 5.91 8.67 2.03
CA LEU A 58 6.79 9.79 2.39
C LEU A 58 8.06 9.82 1.54
N ARG A 59 8.75 8.69 1.39
CA ARG A 59 9.97 8.60 0.56
C ARG A 59 9.66 8.86 -0.90
N ALA A 60 8.55 8.35 -1.43
CA ALA A 60 8.11 8.58 -2.81
C ALA A 60 7.82 10.05 -3.13
N ARG A 61 7.60 10.88 -2.11
CA ARG A 61 7.36 12.34 -2.24
C ARG A 61 8.41 13.18 -1.55
N LYS A 62 9.63 12.64 -1.40
CA LYS A 62 10.79 13.35 -0.82
C LYS A 62 10.45 14.01 0.53
N TRP A 63 9.68 13.32 1.36
CA TRP A 63 9.22 13.78 2.68
C TRP A 63 8.26 14.98 2.66
N ASN A 64 7.65 15.29 1.51
CA ASN A 64 6.55 16.26 1.45
C ASN A 64 5.25 15.60 1.94
N ILE A 65 4.78 16.03 3.11
CA ILE A 65 3.60 15.46 3.78
C ILE A 65 2.33 15.62 2.93
N ASN A 66 2.07 16.81 2.37
CA ASN A 66 0.85 17.06 1.61
C ASN A 66 0.76 16.20 0.34
N GLN A 67 1.86 16.10 -0.40
CA GLN A 67 1.91 15.25 -1.59
C GLN A 67 1.84 13.76 -1.23
N ALA A 68 2.40 13.36 -0.09
CA ALA A 68 2.29 11.98 0.41
C ALA A 68 0.84 11.67 0.81
N LEU A 69 0.11 12.62 1.40
CA LEU A 69 -1.31 12.48 1.73
C LEU A 69 -2.14 12.25 0.47
N GLU A 70 -1.97 13.09 -0.55
CA GLU A 70 -2.66 12.93 -1.83
C GLU A 70 -2.37 11.55 -2.45
N LEU A 71 -1.09 11.15 -2.52
CA LEU A 71 -0.70 9.83 -3.03
C LEU A 71 -1.33 8.68 -2.23
N SER A 72 -1.35 8.79 -0.90
CA SER A 72 -1.93 7.75 -0.04
C SER A 72 -3.43 7.61 -0.27
N MET A 73 -4.16 8.73 -0.37
CA MET A 73 -5.60 8.74 -0.62
C MET A 73 -5.93 8.20 -2.02
N ASP A 74 -5.15 8.56 -3.04
CA ASP A 74 -5.30 8.01 -4.39
C ASP A 74 -5.03 6.51 -4.42
N THR A 75 -4.04 6.04 -3.65
CA THR A 75 -3.77 4.60 -3.49
C THR A 75 -4.97 3.89 -2.85
N LEU A 76 -5.57 4.43 -1.79
CA LEU A 76 -6.74 3.83 -1.13
C LEU A 76 -7.97 3.81 -2.06
N LYS A 77 -8.20 4.89 -2.81
CA LYS A 77 -9.27 4.95 -3.83
C LYS A 77 -9.08 3.89 -4.91
N TRP A 78 -7.85 3.75 -5.42
CA TRP A 78 -7.53 2.73 -6.42
C TRP A 78 -7.77 1.31 -5.87
N ARG A 79 -7.37 1.04 -4.63
CA ARG A 79 -7.59 -0.27 -3.98
C ARG A 79 -9.07 -0.64 -3.90
N LEU A 80 -9.93 0.33 -3.60
CA LEU A 80 -11.39 0.15 -3.61
C LEU A 80 -11.93 -0.07 -5.02
N GLN A 81 -11.51 0.75 -5.98
CA GLN A 81 -11.98 0.68 -7.35
C GLN A 81 -11.70 -0.68 -8.00
N TRP A 82 -10.56 -1.29 -7.67
CA TRP A 82 -10.12 -2.57 -8.20
C TRP A 82 -10.38 -3.76 -7.28
N ASP A 83 -11.11 -3.54 -6.18
CA ASP A 83 -11.44 -4.55 -5.17
C ASP A 83 -10.23 -5.42 -4.78
N VAL A 84 -9.13 -4.76 -4.42
CA VAL A 84 -7.87 -5.44 -4.06
C VAL A 84 -8.07 -6.37 -2.87
N LYS A 85 -9.04 -6.05 -1.99
CA LYS A 85 -9.43 -6.93 -0.90
C LYS A 85 -9.93 -8.28 -1.42
N GLN A 86 -10.87 -8.28 -2.36
CA GLN A 86 -11.38 -9.52 -2.95
C GLN A 86 -10.29 -10.24 -3.75
N LEU A 87 -9.46 -9.52 -4.51
CA LEU A 87 -8.32 -10.09 -5.22
C LEU A 87 -7.38 -10.88 -4.29
N VAL A 88 -7.06 -10.32 -3.12
CA VAL A 88 -6.23 -11.01 -2.12
C VAL A 88 -6.95 -12.20 -1.50
N ALA A 89 -8.27 -12.12 -1.30
CA ALA A 89 -9.08 -13.22 -0.78
C ALA A 89 -9.18 -14.40 -1.77
N ASP A 90 -9.31 -14.11 -3.06
CA ASP A 90 -9.37 -15.11 -4.12
C ASP A 90 -8.01 -15.76 -4.37
N GLY A 91 -6.92 -15.01 -4.15
CA GLY A 91 -5.56 -15.52 -4.28
C GLY A 91 -5.28 -16.11 -5.66
N GLU A 92 -4.74 -17.34 -5.69
CA GLU A 92 -4.39 -18.03 -6.94
C GLU A 92 -5.62 -18.53 -7.72
N SER A 93 -6.79 -18.63 -7.08
CA SER A 93 -8.00 -19.16 -7.72
C SER A 93 -8.56 -18.24 -8.81
N ALA A 94 -8.31 -16.94 -8.72
CA ALA A 94 -8.68 -15.96 -9.72
C ALA A 94 -7.66 -15.80 -10.85
N LEU A 95 -6.52 -16.51 -10.80
CA LEU A 95 -5.49 -16.38 -11.81
C LEU A 95 -5.86 -17.15 -13.09
N CYS A 96 -5.57 -16.53 -14.24
CA CYS A 96 -5.64 -17.20 -15.53
C CYS A 96 -4.43 -18.15 -15.65
N TYR A 97 -4.66 -19.45 -15.45
CA TYR A 97 -3.61 -20.47 -15.55
C TYR A 97 -2.90 -20.45 -16.89
N GLU A 98 -3.61 -20.15 -17.98
CA GLU A 98 -3.04 -20.05 -19.32
C GLU A 98 -1.96 -18.97 -19.39
N GLU A 99 -2.20 -17.79 -18.78
CA GLU A 99 -1.22 -16.71 -18.69
C GLU A 99 -0.01 -17.08 -17.83
N ILE A 100 -0.21 -17.80 -16.72
CA ILE A 100 0.91 -18.28 -15.87
C ILE A 100 1.83 -19.22 -16.67
N LEU A 101 1.24 -20.14 -17.43
CA LEU A 101 1.98 -21.16 -18.19
C LEU A 101 2.85 -20.55 -19.30
N THR A 102 2.53 -19.34 -19.78
CA THR A 102 3.36 -18.64 -20.76
C THR A 102 4.76 -18.28 -20.24
N GLY A 103 4.97 -18.30 -18.92
CA GLY A 103 6.26 -17.99 -18.32
C GLY A 103 6.69 -16.53 -18.48
N LYS A 104 5.78 -15.64 -18.92
CA LYS A 104 6.01 -14.19 -19.04
C LYS A 104 6.52 -13.58 -17.72
N MET A 105 6.07 -14.11 -16.59
CA MET A 105 6.54 -13.73 -15.26
C MET A 105 6.80 -14.98 -14.41
N SER A 106 7.95 -15.05 -13.73
CA SER A 106 8.28 -16.15 -12.81
C SER A 106 9.00 -15.66 -11.56
N TYR A 107 8.66 -16.25 -10.42
CA TYR A 107 9.38 -16.06 -9.16
C TYR A 107 10.58 -17.01 -9.10
N SER A 108 11.74 -16.52 -8.69
CA SER A 108 12.97 -17.32 -8.64
C SER A 108 13.90 -16.90 -7.52
N GLY A 109 13.60 -17.40 -6.32
CA GLY A 109 14.46 -17.25 -5.15
C GLY A 109 14.65 -15.81 -4.69
N TYR A 110 15.78 -15.58 -4.01
CA TYR A 110 16.09 -14.31 -3.33
C TYR A 110 17.48 -13.81 -3.68
N ASP A 111 17.68 -12.49 -3.62
CA ASP A 111 19.00 -11.88 -3.71
C ASP A 111 19.82 -12.08 -2.42
N ARG A 112 21.05 -11.53 -2.38
CA ARG A 112 21.95 -11.64 -1.22
C ARG A 112 21.44 -10.98 0.05
N VAL A 113 20.40 -10.16 -0.05
CA VAL A 113 19.78 -9.41 1.06
C VAL A 113 18.36 -9.93 1.33
N GLY A 114 17.96 -11.06 0.73
CA GLY A 114 16.69 -11.70 0.97
C GLY A 114 15.50 -11.08 0.24
N ARG A 115 15.72 -10.24 -0.78
CA ARG A 115 14.63 -9.68 -1.59
C ARG A 115 14.19 -10.67 -2.66
N PRO A 116 12.89 -10.90 -2.88
CA PRO A 116 12.42 -11.83 -3.89
C PRO A 116 12.83 -11.36 -5.29
N ILE A 117 13.30 -12.29 -6.12
CA ILE A 117 13.62 -12.03 -7.52
C ILE A 117 12.45 -12.48 -8.38
N ILE A 118 11.98 -11.57 -9.24
CA ILE A 118 10.93 -11.82 -10.22
C ILE A 118 11.54 -11.61 -11.61
N TYR A 119 11.52 -12.65 -12.44
CA TYR A 119 11.91 -12.58 -13.84
C TYR A 119 10.70 -12.21 -14.69
N ILE A 120 10.90 -11.27 -15.63
CA ILE A 120 9.89 -10.85 -16.59
C ILE A 120 10.46 -11.04 -18.00
N SER A 121 9.86 -11.93 -18.79
CA SER A 121 10.26 -12.19 -20.17
C SER A 121 9.57 -11.20 -21.11
N VAL A 122 10.28 -10.14 -21.49
CA VAL A 122 9.75 -9.07 -22.35
C VAL A 122 9.43 -9.56 -23.77
N LYS A 123 10.06 -10.65 -24.23
CA LYS A 123 9.89 -11.17 -25.59
C LYS A 123 8.53 -11.83 -25.83
N ASP A 124 7.87 -12.23 -24.76
CA ASP A 124 6.63 -13.02 -24.80
C ASP A 124 5.40 -12.16 -24.48
N HIS A 125 5.55 -10.84 -24.42
CA HIS A 125 4.49 -9.85 -24.18
C HIS A 125 3.81 -9.36 -25.47
#